data_AF-A0A2E2WA91-F1
#
_entry.id   AF-A0A2E2WA91-F1
#
_cell.length_a   1.000
_cell.length_b   1.000
_cell.length_c   1.000
_cell.angle_alpha   90.00
_cell.angle_beta   90.00
_cell.angle_gamma   90.00
#
_symmetry.space_group_name_H-M   'P 1'
#
loop_
_entity.id
_entity.type
_entity.pdbx_description
1 polymer ?
#
loop_
_entity_poly.entity_id
_entity_poly.type
_entity_poly.pdbx_seq_one_letter_code
_entity_poly.pdbx_strand_id
1 'polypeptide(L)'
;MLTNFFGKSSPINFIICGAYLGIAFFASFFYGDVSIISLQEVVIKIGFWVALLFSILLLDFVIRKNGLTEINTFGILIYSGLVVMFPIIFAEVNSVFSSIFLLLALRRMVSLTSEKNIEKKILDASLYITIAALFHFWSILFLIPLYWGVIRIASASFRMLFIPLAGIFTVLLLAVTVHLLVFDSLAGFLGWVPGL
;
A
#
# COMPACT_ATOMS: atom_id res chain seq x y z
N MET A 1 -24.34 2.32 18.71
CA MET A 1 -23.47 3.41 19.24
C MET A 1 -22.28 3.68 18.31
N LEU A 2 -21.53 2.65 17.88
CA LEU A 2 -20.52 2.77 16.81
C LEU A 2 -21.05 3.41 15.52
N THR A 3 -22.27 3.04 15.09
CA THR A 3 -23.01 3.61 13.95
C THR A 3 -23.21 5.12 14.02
N ASN A 4 -23.55 5.68 15.19
CA ASN A 4 -23.71 7.12 15.35
C ASN A 4 -22.37 7.87 15.39
N PHE A 5 -21.31 7.22 15.86
CA PHE A 5 -20.00 7.84 16.05
C PHE A 5 -19.21 7.90 14.74
N PHE A 6 -19.13 6.77 14.02
CA PHE A 6 -18.43 6.68 12.73
C PHE A 6 -19.34 6.97 11.52
N GLY A 7 -20.65 7.14 11.74
CA GLY A 7 -21.61 7.57 10.71
C GLY A 7 -21.47 9.03 10.29
N LYS A 8 -20.66 9.84 10.99
CA LYS A 8 -20.30 11.20 10.61
C LYS A 8 -18.80 11.29 10.39
N SER A 9 -18.36 11.84 9.27
CA SER A 9 -16.94 12.08 8.99
C SER A 9 -16.39 13.26 9.80
N SER A 10 -16.06 13.03 11.07
CA SER A 10 -15.47 14.03 11.97
C SER A 10 -13.96 13.82 12.12
N PRO A 11 -13.14 14.89 12.28
CA PRO A 11 -11.70 14.77 12.50
C PRO A 11 -11.33 13.90 13.71
N ILE A 12 -12.21 13.84 14.71
CA ILE A 12 -11.97 13.05 15.92
C ILE A 12 -11.93 11.54 15.66
N ASN A 13 -12.67 11.05 14.65
CA ASN A 13 -12.65 9.63 14.29
C ASN A 13 -11.28 9.19 13.74
N PHE A 14 -10.59 10.10 13.04
CA PHE A 14 -9.22 9.87 12.56
C PHE A 14 -8.23 9.79 13.69
N ILE A 15 -8.34 10.70 14.67
CA ILE A 15 -7.48 10.71 15.87
C ILE A 15 -7.66 9.39 16.63
N ILE A 16 -8.90 8.91 16.77
CA ILE A 16 -9.18 7.64 17.44
C ILE A 16 -8.58 6.45 16.68
N CYS A 17 -8.72 6.39 15.35
CA CYS A 17 -8.11 5.32 14.55
C CYS A 17 -6.57 5.39 14.60
N GLY A 18 -6.00 6.59 14.58
CA GLY A 18 -4.57 6.82 14.73
C GLY A 18 -4.05 6.41 16.11
N ALA A 19 -4.79 6.73 17.18
CA ALA A 19 -4.50 6.29 18.54
C ALA A 19 -4.61 4.77 18.67
N TYR A 20 -5.60 4.15 18.03
CA TYR A 20 -5.76 2.70 17.99
C TYR A 20 -4.56 2.00 17.33
N LEU A 21 -4.11 2.50 16.17
CA LEU A 21 -2.85 2.03 15.56
C LEU A 21 -1.64 2.32 16.45
N GLY A 22 -1.62 3.47 17.13
CA GLY A 22 -0.55 3.81 18.07
C GLY A 22 -0.45 2.83 19.22
N ILE A 23 -1.57 2.45 19.84
CA ILE A 23 -1.59 1.45 20.91
C ILE A 23 -1.09 0.09 20.40
N ALA A 24 -1.53 -0.34 19.22
CA ALA A 24 -1.04 -1.59 18.61
C ALA A 24 0.46 -1.53 18.29
N PHE A 25 0.95 -0.39 17.80
CA PHE A 25 2.37 -0.17 17.57
C PHE A 25 3.17 -0.17 18.88
N PHE A 26 2.68 0.46 19.95
CA PHE A 26 3.30 0.37 21.26
C PHE A 26 3.28 -1.07 21.81
N ALA A 27 2.20 -1.80 21.59
CA ALA A 27 2.10 -3.21 21.98
C ALA A 27 3.14 -4.08 21.27
N SER A 28 3.46 -3.80 20.00
CA SER A 28 4.47 -4.57 19.25
C SER A 28 5.88 -4.49 19.85
N PHE A 29 6.21 -3.40 20.58
CA PHE A 29 7.49 -3.31 21.30
C PHE A 29 7.64 -4.36 22.41
N PHE A 30 6.54 -4.81 23.03
CA PHE A 30 6.60 -5.83 24.08
C PHE A 30 6.82 -7.24 23.53
N TYR A 31 6.56 -7.45 22.25
CA TYR A 31 6.79 -8.72 21.57
C TYR A 31 8.14 -8.78 20.83
N GLY A 32 8.82 -7.65 20.70
CA GLY A 32 10.15 -7.58 20.08
C GLY A 32 11.26 -7.90 21.07
N ASP A 33 12.38 -8.43 20.56
CA ASP A 33 13.56 -8.66 21.37
C ASP A 33 14.06 -7.35 21.98
N VAL A 34 14.39 -7.39 23.28
CA VAL A 34 14.94 -6.25 24.02
C VAL A 34 16.40 -6.04 23.59
N SER A 35 16.60 -5.42 22.43
CA SER A 35 17.90 -4.93 22.00
C SER A 35 18.17 -3.53 22.53
N ILE A 36 19.46 -3.16 22.62
CA ILE A 36 19.88 -1.81 23.01
C ILE A 36 19.32 -0.84 21.96
N ILE A 37 18.39 0.02 22.37
CA ILE A 37 17.73 0.97 21.48
C ILE A 37 18.74 2.03 21.05
N SER A 38 19.18 1.99 19.79
CA SER A 38 20.02 3.03 19.20
C SER A 38 19.20 4.25 18.77
N LEU A 39 19.82 5.44 18.70
CA LEU A 39 19.14 6.66 18.22
C LEU A 39 18.63 6.51 16.78
N GLN A 40 19.35 5.74 15.95
CA GLN A 40 18.94 5.41 14.60
C GLN A 40 17.65 4.58 14.57
N GLU A 41 17.52 3.56 15.42
CA GLU A 41 16.31 2.76 15.53
C GLU A 41 15.11 3.58 15.96
N VAL A 42 15.29 4.52 16.90
CA VAL A 42 14.20 5.43 17.32
C VAL A 42 13.69 6.25 16.15
N VAL A 43 14.60 6.82 15.34
CA VAL A 43 14.23 7.61 14.16
C VAL A 43 13.46 6.76 13.13
N ILE A 44 13.93 5.53 12.87
CA ILE A 44 13.25 4.60 11.96
C ILE A 44 11.84 4.27 12.46
N LYS A 45 11.70 3.98 13.76
CA LYS A 45 10.41 3.65 14.37
C LYS A 45 9.43 4.83 14.37
N ILE A 46 9.91 6.06 14.57
CA ILE A 46 9.08 7.27 14.40
C ILE A 46 8.63 7.42 12.95
N GLY A 47 9.56 7.28 11.98
CA GLY A 47 9.23 7.34 10.56
C GLY A 47 8.18 6.30 10.15
N PHE A 48 8.30 5.09 10.68
CA PHE A 48 7.33 4.03 10.49
C PHE A 48 5.93 4.37 11.03
N TRP A 49 5.85 4.95 12.24
CA TRP A 49 4.59 5.39 12.81
C TRP A 49 3.93 6.50 11.98
N VAL A 50 4.72 7.46 11.49
CA VAL A 50 4.25 8.50 10.56
C VAL A 50 3.74 7.89 9.26
N ALA A 51 4.41 6.88 8.72
CA ALA A 51 3.98 6.17 7.51
C ALA A 51 2.63 5.46 7.70
N LEU A 52 2.39 4.85 8.87
CA LEU A 52 1.10 4.26 9.22
C LEU A 52 -0.01 5.30 9.27
N LEU A 53 0.21 6.45 9.93
CA LEU A 53 -0.75 7.55 9.94
C LEU A 53 -1.04 8.07 8.53
N PHE A 54 0.00 8.21 7.71
CA PHE A 54 -0.14 8.59 6.31
C PHE A 54 -1.00 7.59 5.53
N SER A 55 -0.89 6.29 5.79
CA SER A 55 -1.70 5.28 5.12
C SER A 55 -3.21 5.44 5.40
N ILE A 56 -3.59 5.81 6.62
CA ILE A 56 -4.98 6.13 6.97
C ILE A 56 -5.48 7.33 6.17
N LEU A 57 -4.71 8.43 6.16
CA LEU A 57 -5.07 9.66 5.46
C LEU A 57 -5.17 9.44 3.96
N LEU A 58 -4.29 8.61 3.42
CA LEU A 58 -4.26 8.26 2.01
C LEU A 58 -5.49 7.43 1.64
N LEU A 59 -5.83 6.38 2.40
CA LEU A 59 -7.04 5.58 2.15
C LEU A 59 -8.29 6.47 2.14
N ASP A 60 -8.39 7.34 3.13
CA ASP A 60 -9.49 8.27 3.27
C ASP A 60 -9.60 9.26 2.08
N PHE A 61 -8.45 9.76 1.61
CA PHE A 61 -8.39 10.52 0.37
C PHE A 61 -8.91 9.70 -0.82
N VAL A 62 -8.55 8.41 -0.93
CA VAL A 62 -9.06 7.52 -2.00
C VAL A 62 -10.58 7.37 -1.92
N ILE A 63 -11.11 7.09 -0.74
CA ILE A 63 -12.54 6.88 -0.49
C ILE A 63 -13.33 8.13 -0.89
N ARG A 64 -12.97 9.29 -0.34
CA ARG A 64 -13.70 10.54 -0.60
C ARG A 64 -13.57 11.01 -2.04
N LYS A 65 -12.40 10.85 -2.65
CA LYS A 65 -12.18 11.31 -4.04
C LYS A 65 -13.01 10.53 -5.06
N ASN A 66 -13.29 9.25 -4.78
CA ASN A 66 -14.01 8.37 -5.69
C ASN A 66 -15.45 8.04 -5.23
N GLY A 67 -15.91 8.60 -4.11
CA GLY A 67 -17.25 8.34 -3.58
C GLY A 67 -17.51 6.85 -3.29
N LEU A 68 -16.49 6.13 -2.82
CA LEU A 68 -16.58 4.67 -2.61
C LEU A 68 -17.57 4.29 -1.49
N THR A 69 -17.71 5.16 -0.50
CA THR A 69 -18.65 5.02 0.61
C THR A 69 -19.38 6.33 0.81
N GLU A 70 -20.51 6.27 1.51
CA GLU A 70 -21.16 7.45 2.09
C GLU A 70 -20.19 8.23 3.00
N ILE A 71 -20.56 9.48 3.37
CA ILE A 71 -19.74 10.41 4.18
C ILE A 71 -19.61 9.90 5.62
N ASN A 72 -18.90 8.79 5.79
CA ASN A 72 -18.70 8.08 7.03
C ASN A 72 -17.22 7.67 7.15
N THR A 73 -16.84 7.26 8.36
CA THR A 73 -15.45 6.91 8.68
C THR A 73 -15.28 5.39 8.86
N PHE A 74 -16.25 4.60 8.41
CA PHE A 74 -16.23 3.14 8.58
C PHE A 74 -15.11 2.47 7.78
N GLY A 75 -14.81 2.94 6.57
CA GLY A 75 -13.72 2.40 5.77
C GLY A 75 -12.36 2.49 6.48
N ILE A 76 -12.15 3.58 7.21
CA ILE A 76 -10.91 3.80 7.98
C ILE A 76 -10.85 2.90 9.21
N LEU A 77 -11.97 2.75 9.92
CA LEU A 77 -12.06 1.85 11.07
C LEU A 77 -11.79 0.40 10.68
N ILE A 78 -12.35 -0.05 9.56
CA ILE A 78 -12.11 -1.41 9.05
C ILE A 78 -10.65 -1.57 8.65
N TYR A 79 -10.07 -0.59 7.96
CA TYR A 79 -8.66 -0.64 7.60
C TYR A 79 -7.74 -0.66 8.82
N SER A 80 -7.97 0.20 9.81
CA SER A 80 -7.15 0.20 11.03
C SER A 80 -7.31 -1.11 11.81
N GLY A 81 -8.53 -1.65 11.89
CA GLY A 81 -8.80 -2.99 12.43
C GLY A 81 -8.00 -4.08 11.72
N LEU A 82 -8.03 -4.12 10.39
CA LEU A 82 -7.26 -5.07 9.59
C LEU A 82 -5.76 -4.96 9.84
N VAL A 83 -5.20 -3.74 9.87
CA VAL A 83 -3.77 -3.53 10.15
C VAL A 83 -3.39 -4.07 11.52
N VAL A 84 -4.22 -3.83 12.56
CA VAL A 84 -3.96 -4.35 13.90
C VAL A 84 -4.04 -5.88 13.98
N MET A 85 -4.90 -6.52 13.17
CA MET A 85 -4.99 -7.98 13.11
C MET A 85 -3.76 -8.67 12.50
N PHE A 86 -2.86 -7.94 11.85
CA PHE A 86 -1.62 -8.47 11.29
C PHE A 86 -0.38 -7.87 11.98
N PRO A 87 0.03 -8.42 13.15
CA PRO A 87 1.18 -7.93 13.92
C PRO A 87 2.48 -7.86 13.11
N ILE A 88 2.63 -8.73 12.11
CA ILE A 88 3.77 -8.78 11.19
C ILE A 88 4.03 -7.43 10.52
N ILE A 89 2.98 -6.64 10.27
CA ILE A 89 3.09 -5.31 9.66
C ILE A 89 3.91 -4.38 10.55
N PHE A 90 3.78 -4.49 11.87
CA PHE A 90 4.52 -3.67 12.84
C PHE A 90 5.95 -4.15 13.09
N ALA A 91 6.29 -5.38 12.69
CA ALA A 91 7.63 -5.94 12.81
C ALA A 91 8.49 -5.61 11.57
N GLU A 92 7.89 -5.62 10.38
CA GLU A 92 8.62 -5.43 9.12
C GLU A 92 8.31 -4.09 8.45
N VAL A 93 9.30 -3.20 8.42
CA VAL A 93 9.19 -1.86 7.81
C VAL A 93 8.76 -1.94 6.33
N ASN A 94 9.28 -2.94 5.60
CA ASN A 94 8.97 -3.16 4.18
C ASN A 94 7.47 -3.41 3.94
N SER A 95 6.80 -4.09 4.89
CA SER A 95 5.38 -4.43 4.77
C SER A 95 4.47 -3.19 4.79
N VAL A 96 4.84 -2.14 5.55
CA VAL A 96 4.09 -0.87 5.55
C VAL A 96 4.31 -0.09 4.26
N PHE A 97 5.54 0.00 3.77
CA PHE A 97 5.81 0.65 2.48
C PHE A 97 5.05 -0.06 1.35
N SER A 98 5.07 -1.39 1.32
CA SER A 98 4.29 -2.18 0.37
C SER A 98 2.80 -1.84 0.42
N SER A 99 2.24 -1.76 1.63
CA SER A 99 0.83 -1.40 1.84
C SER A 99 0.49 0.01 1.34
N ILE A 100 1.35 1.00 1.55
CA ILE A 100 1.17 2.37 1.04
C ILE A 100 1.16 2.38 -0.49
N PHE A 101 2.11 1.68 -1.13
CA PHE A 101 2.14 1.58 -2.60
C PHE A 101 0.91 0.85 -3.14
N LEU A 102 0.42 -0.18 -2.46
CA LEU A 102 -0.84 -0.83 -2.82
C LEU A 102 -2.04 0.11 -2.69
N LEU A 103 -2.10 0.96 -1.68
CA LEU A 103 -3.17 1.97 -1.59
C LEU A 103 -3.07 3.02 -2.72
N LEU A 104 -1.86 3.39 -3.14
CA LEU A 104 -1.65 4.25 -4.32
C LEU A 104 -2.11 3.57 -5.62
N ALA A 105 -1.86 2.27 -5.76
CA ALA A 105 -2.39 1.47 -6.86
C ALA A 105 -3.92 1.41 -6.82
N LEU A 106 -4.50 1.16 -5.64
CA LEU A 106 -5.94 1.11 -5.42
C LEU A 106 -6.61 2.42 -5.85
N ARG A 107 -6.01 3.57 -5.49
CA ARG A 107 -6.49 4.88 -5.95
C ARG A 107 -6.65 4.94 -7.47
N ARG A 108 -5.68 4.40 -8.20
CA ARG A 108 -5.71 4.40 -9.68
C ARG A 108 -6.73 3.40 -10.20
N MET A 109 -6.77 2.20 -9.64
CA MET A 109 -7.73 1.14 -10.00
C MET A 109 -9.18 1.59 -9.83
N VAL A 110 -9.52 2.19 -8.69
CA VAL A 110 -10.89 2.68 -8.42
C VAL A 110 -11.29 3.76 -9.43
N SER A 111 -10.35 4.63 -9.79
CA SER A 111 -10.60 5.70 -10.75
C SER A 111 -10.77 5.21 -12.20
N LEU A 112 -10.55 3.93 -12.51
CA LEU A 112 -10.74 3.35 -13.85
C LEU A 112 -12.20 3.41 -14.32
N THR A 113 -13.15 3.47 -13.38
CA THR A 113 -14.58 3.68 -13.68
C THR A 113 -14.85 4.98 -14.42
N SER A 114 -14.00 6.00 -14.21
CA SER A 114 -14.02 7.21 -15.00
C SER A 114 -13.25 6.97 -16.30
N GLU A 115 -13.95 7.05 -17.44
CA GLU A 115 -13.41 6.79 -18.79
C GLU A 115 -12.33 7.78 -19.29
N LYS A 116 -11.85 8.67 -18.41
CA LYS A 116 -10.78 9.62 -18.72
C LYS A 116 -9.41 8.97 -18.50
N ASN A 117 -8.54 9.01 -19.51
CA ASN A 117 -7.13 8.60 -19.43
C ASN A 117 -6.93 7.17 -18.86
N ILE A 118 -7.72 6.21 -19.35
CA ILE A 118 -7.71 4.82 -18.87
C ILE A 118 -6.31 4.20 -18.96
N GLU A 119 -5.64 4.32 -20.11
CA GLU A 119 -4.31 3.75 -20.35
C GLU A 119 -3.28 4.21 -19.31
N LYS A 120 -3.25 5.51 -19.00
CA LYS A 120 -2.35 6.09 -17.99
C LYS A 120 -2.65 5.57 -16.59
N LYS A 121 -3.93 5.40 -16.24
CA LYS A 121 -4.33 4.86 -14.94
C LYS A 121 -3.92 3.40 -14.76
N ILE A 122 -4.04 2.59 -15.81
CA ILE A 122 -3.61 1.19 -15.79
C ILE A 122 -2.09 1.12 -15.62
N LEU A 123 -1.35 1.94 -16.38
CA LEU A 123 0.11 2.02 -16.26
C LEU A 123 0.52 2.41 -14.83
N ASP A 124 -0.01 3.51 -14.30
CA ASP A 124 0.28 3.96 -12.94
C ASP A 124 -0.04 2.88 -11.88
N ALA A 125 -1.18 2.18 -12.01
CA ALA A 125 -1.56 1.12 -11.09
C ALA A 125 -0.54 -0.04 -11.12
N SER A 126 -0.16 -0.48 -12.32
CA SER A 126 0.84 -1.56 -12.48
C SER A 126 2.23 -1.16 -11.98
N LEU A 127 2.64 0.10 -12.16
CA LEU A 127 3.89 0.62 -11.61
C LEU A 127 3.88 0.53 -10.07
N TYR A 128 2.82 1.03 -9.43
CA TYR A 128 2.72 1.00 -7.97
C TYR A 128 2.64 -0.42 -7.40
N ILE A 129 1.92 -1.34 -8.05
CA ILE A 129 1.88 -2.75 -7.62
C ILE A 129 3.25 -3.41 -7.73
N THR A 130 3.98 -3.16 -8.83
CA THR A 130 5.31 -3.73 -9.01
C THR A 130 6.31 -3.17 -8.01
N ILE A 131 6.25 -1.86 -7.72
CA ILE A 131 7.06 -1.23 -6.66
C ILE A 131 6.71 -1.86 -5.29
N ALA A 132 5.42 -2.08 -5.00
CA ALA A 132 5.00 -2.74 -3.76
C ALA A 132 5.57 -4.16 -3.65
N ALA A 133 5.65 -4.90 -4.77
CA ALA A 133 6.22 -6.23 -4.84
C ALA A 133 7.74 -6.26 -4.59
N LEU A 134 8.47 -5.16 -4.85
CA LEU A 134 9.88 -5.04 -4.48
C LEU A 134 10.07 -5.03 -2.96
N PHE A 135 9.14 -4.43 -2.21
CA PHE A 135 9.18 -4.43 -0.74
C PHE A 135 8.65 -5.73 -0.13
N HIS A 136 7.57 -6.29 -0.70
CA HIS A 136 6.96 -7.51 -0.23
C HIS A 136 6.42 -8.31 -1.42
N PHE A 137 7.08 -9.43 -1.75
CA PHE A 137 6.86 -10.20 -2.97
C PHE A 137 5.39 -10.49 -3.27
N TRP A 138 4.61 -10.92 -2.27
CA TRP A 138 3.21 -11.31 -2.45
C TRP A 138 2.28 -10.17 -2.90
N SER A 139 2.72 -8.93 -2.80
CA SER A 139 1.97 -7.77 -3.30
C SER A 139 1.77 -7.82 -4.82
N ILE A 140 2.55 -8.63 -5.55
CA ILE A 140 2.34 -8.88 -6.99
C ILE A 140 0.95 -9.46 -7.31
N LEU A 141 0.31 -10.15 -6.35
CA LEU A 141 -1.04 -10.70 -6.51
C LEU A 141 -2.10 -9.62 -6.79
N PHE A 142 -1.84 -8.36 -6.43
CA PHE A 142 -2.73 -7.24 -6.75
C PHE A 142 -2.78 -6.91 -8.26
N LEU A 143 -1.96 -7.55 -9.10
CA LEU A 143 -2.16 -7.53 -10.55
C LEU A 143 -3.46 -8.24 -10.96
N ILE A 144 -3.90 -9.26 -10.22
CA ILE A 144 -5.15 -9.99 -10.51
C ILE A 144 -6.36 -9.04 -10.52
N PRO A 145 -6.66 -8.28 -9.44
CA PRO A 145 -7.75 -7.31 -9.47
C PRO A 145 -7.52 -6.16 -10.46
N LEU A 146 -6.28 -5.80 -10.79
CA LEU A 146 -6.00 -4.83 -11.86
C LEU A 146 -6.47 -5.38 -13.21
N TYR A 147 -6.07 -6.59 -13.59
CA TYR A 147 -6.50 -7.24 -14.84
C TYR A 147 -8.02 -7.43 -14.89
N TRP A 148 -8.62 -7.83 -13.76
CA TRP A 148 -10.08 -7.90 -13.65
C TRP A 148 -10.74 -6.55 -13.92
N GLY A 149 -10.18 -5.47 -13.35
CA GLY A 149 -10.61 -4.10 -13.60
C GLY A 149 -10.53 -3.71 -15.07
N VAL A 150 -9.43 -4.06 -15.75
CA VAL A 150 -9.22 -3.79 -17.19
C VAL A 150 -10.23 -4.51 -18.07
N ILE A 151 -10.49 -5.80 -17.82
CA ILE A 151 -11.43 -6.62 -18.62
C ILE A 151 -12.86 -6.08 -18.52
N ARG A 152 -13.25 -5.50 -17.39
CA ARG A 152 -14.59 -4.94 -17.19
C ARG A 152 -14.82 -3.60 -17.89
N ILE A 153 -13.81 -3.01 -18.52
CA ILE A 153 -13.96 -1.75 -19.25
C ILE A 153 -14.63 -2.03 -20.59
N ALA A 154 -15.78 -1.41 -20.84
CA ALA A 154 -16.56 -1.65 -22.07
C ALA A 154 -15.79 -1.30 -23.36
N SER A 155 -14.86 -0.34 -23.27
CA SER A 155 -13.96 0.07 -24.36
C SER A 155 -12.57 -0.59 -24.30
N ALA A 156 -12.42 -1.69 -23.55
CA ALA A 156 -11.16 -2.41 -23.43
C ALA A 156 -10.68 -2.89 -24.81
N SER A 157 -9.65 -2.24 -25.33
CA SER A 157 -8.93 -2.74 -26.50
C SER A 157 -7.91 -3.78 -26.06
N PHE A 158 -7.56 -4.71 -26.94
CA PHE A 158 -6.50 -5.71 -26.69
C PHE A 158 -5.18 -5.07 -26.23
N ARG A 159 -4.90 -3.83 -26.69
CA ARG A 159 -3.75 -3.03 -26.26
C ARG A 159 -3.73 -2.79 -24.75
N MET A 160 -4.88 -2.56 -24.12
CA MET A 160 -4.97 -2.26 -22.68
C MET A 160 -4.52 -3.42 -21.79
N LEU A 161 -4.60 -4.65 -22.29
CA LEU A 161 -4.18 -5.85 -21.57
C LEU A 161 -2.65 -5.96 -21.48
N PHE A 162 -1.90 -5.34 -22.39
CA PHE A 162 -0.43 -5.30 -22.36
C PHE A 162 0.13 -4.15 -21.51
N ILE A 163 -0.68 -3.15 -21.18
CA ILE A 163 -0.21 -1.99 -20.40
C ILE A 163 0.32 -2.39 -19.01
N PRO A 164 -0.33 -3.28 -18.24
CA PRO A 164 0.22 -3.72 -16.96
C PRO A 164 1.60 -4.36 -17.09
N LEU A 165 1.85 -5.13 -18.16
CA LEU A 165 3.15 -5.73 -18.43
C LEU A 165 4.22 -4.65 -18.65
N ALA A 166 3.90 -3.60 -19.40
CA ALA A 166 4.82 -2.49 -19.60
C ALA A 166 5.21 -1.80 -18.27
N GLY A 167 4.28 -1.65 -17.34
CA GLY A 167 4.57 -1.13 -16.00
C GLY A 167 5.51 -2.04 -15.20
N ILE A 168 5.27 -3.36 -15.24
CA ILE A 168 6.15 -4.34 -14.58
C ILE A 168 7.58 -4.23 -15.12
N PHE A 169 7.74 -4.28 -16.44
CA PHE A 169 9.06 -4.19 -17.07
C PHE A 169 9.77 -2.88 -16.74
N THR A 170 9.04 -1.77 -16.69
CA THR A 170 9.60 -0.46 -16.37
C THR A 170 10.21 -0.46 -14.95
N VAL A 171 9.46 -0.95 -13.97
CA VAL A 171 9.93 -0.99 -12.57
C VAL A 171 11.08 -1.97 -12.40
N LEU A 172 11.01 -3.15 -13.03
CA LEU A 172 12.08 -4.14 -12.96
C LEU A 172 13.37 -3.62 -13.59
N LEU A 173 13.29 -2.97 -14.76
CA LEU A 173 14.46 -2.39 -15.41
C LEU A 173 15.10 -1.30 -14.54
N LEU A 174 14.29 -0.43 -13.95
CA LEU A 174 14.77 0.58 -13.00
C LEU A 174 15.41 -0.06 -11.77
N ALA A 175 14.78 -1.09 -11.19
CA ALA A 175 15.30 -1.79 -10.02
C ALA A 175 16.66 -2.44 -10.31
N VAL A 176 16.79 -3.13 -11.45
CA VAL A 176 18.06 -3.73 -11.91
C VAL A 176 19.12 -2.64 -12.12
N THR A 177 18.76 -1.53 -12.76
CA THR A 177 19.70 -0.43 -13.03
C THR A 177 20.22 0.18 -11.73
N VAL A 178 19.35 0.45 -10.76
CA VAL A 178 19.74 0.97 -9.45
C VAL A 178 20.63 -0.04 -8.71
N HIS A 179 20.28 -1.33 -8.76
CA HIS A 179 21.07 -2.37 -8.09
C HIS A 179 22.47 -2.51 -8.69
N LEU A 180 22.59 -2.46 -10.02
CA LEU A 180 23.89 -2.47 -10.71
C LEU A 180 24.73 -1.24 -10.35
N LEU A 181 24.14 -0.04 -10.31
CA LEU A 181 24.88 1.19 -10.00
C LEU A 181 25.39 1.24 -8.55
N VAL A 182 24.66 0.64 -7.60
CA VAL A 182 25.01 0.71 -6.17
C VAL A 182 25.87 -0.48 -5.72
N PHE A 183 25.59 -1.67 -6.24
CA PHE A 183 26.18 -2.93 -5.75
C PHE A 183 27.05 -3.66 -6.79
N ASP A 184 27.17 -3.13 -8.00
CA ASP A 184 27.95 -3.68 -9.13
C ASP A 184 27.73 -5.19 -9.37
N SER A 185 26.51 -5.66 -9.07
CA SER A 185 26.18 -7.08 -9.10
C SER A 185 24.69 -7.30 -9.35
N LEU A 186 24.36 -8.44 -9.95
CA LEU A 186 22.97 -8.90 -10.14
C LEU A 186 22.52 -9.92 -9.09
N ALA A 187 23.42 -10.33 -8.20
CA ALA A 187 23.19 -11.42 -7.25
C ALA A 187 22.04 -11.12 -6.27
N GLY A 188 21.79 -9.86 -5.94
CA GLY A 188 20.70 -9.47 -5.02
C GLY A 188 19.29 -9.84 -5.51
N PHE A 189 19.10 -10.02 -6.83
CA PHE A 189 17.80 -10.42 -7.37
C PHE A 189 17.50 -11.92 -7.16
N LEU A 190 18.51 -12.76 -6.93
CA LEU A 190 18.32 -14.19 -6.69
C LEU A 190 17.57 -14.45 -5.37
N GLY A 191 17.78 -13.62 -4.36
CA GLY A 191 17.09 -13.72 -3.07
C GLY A 191 15.77 -12.95 -2.97
N TRP A 192 15.30 -12.31 -4.05
CA TRP A 192 14.07 -11.52 -4.03
C TRP A 192 12.81 -12.39 -3.99
N VAL A 193 12.86 -13.60 -4.57
CA VAL A 193 11.75 -14.55 -4.52
C VAL A 193 11.88 -15.38 -3.24
N PRO A 194 10.89 -15.35 -2.34
CA PRO A 194 10.95 -16.14 -1.11
C PRO A 194 11.01 -17.64 -1.45
N GLY A 195 12.09 -18.31 -1.03
CA GLY A 195 12.27 -19.77 -1.17
C GLY A 195 13.13 -20.24 -2.35
N LEU A 196 13.88 -19.35 -3.02
CA LEU A 196 14.95 -19.68 -3.97
C LEU A 196 16.34 -19.45 -3.35
#